data_AF-A0A543I5X9-F1
#
_entry.id   AF-A0A543I5X9-F1
#
_cell.length_a   1.000
_cell.length_b   1.000
_cell.length_c   1.000
_cell.angle_alpha   90.00
_cell.angle_beta   90.00
_cell.angle_gamma   90.00
#
_symmetry.space_group_name_H-M   'P 1'
#
loop_
_entity.id
_entity.type
_entity.pdbx_description
1 polymer ?
#
loop_
_entity_poly.entity_id
_entity_poly.type
_entity_poly.pdbx_seq_one_letter_code
_entity_poly.pdbx_strand_id
1 'polypeptide(L)'
;MPVDVVILAPSGANLLAQRELGEAFNPPLIVRESPDGGTVTFSDMDDALVLTLARAKRVDTLRDVTRVLEPATPIPATCGFWTEGYIPFDAITRGLVVAYALAELTNGVTVVKGLPE
;
A
#
# COMPACT_ATOMS: atom_id res chain seq x y z
N MET A 1 8.06 -14.35 7.67
CA MET A 1 6.67 -13.90 7.95
C MET A 1 6.26 -12.96 6.83
N PRO A 2 4.96 -12.91 6.48
CA PRO A 2 4.43 -11.87 5.60
C PRO A 2 4.84 -10.47 6.09
N VAL A 3 5.11 -9.53 5.18
CA VAL A 3 5.37 -8.13 5.54
C VAL A 3 4.06 -7.36 5.40
N ASP A 4 3.60 -6.79 6.51
CA ASP A 4 2.42 -5.95 6.52
C ASP A 4 2.82 -4.50 6.27
N VAL A 5 2.08 -3.82 5.40
CA VAL A 5 2.30 -2.41 5.08
C VAL A 5 1.04 -1.60 5.32
N VAL A 6 1.21 -0.35 5.70
CA VAL A 6 0.14 0.64 5.77
C VAL A 6 0.59 1.88 5.01
N ILE A 7 -0.23 2.33 4.07
CA ILE A 7 -0.04 3.59 3.36
C ILE A 7 -0.98 4.63 3.98
N LEU A 8 -0.40 5.69 4.54
CA LEU A 8 -1.11 6.82 5.11
C LEU A 8 -0.98 8.00 4.15
N ALA A 9 -2.10 8.54 3.69
CA ALA A 9 -2.06 9.59 2.66
C ALA A 9 -3.18 10.63 2.82
N PRO A 10 -3.01 11.85 2.29
CA PRO A 10 -4.08 12.84 2.16
C PRO A 10 -5.27 12.38 1.32
N SER A 11 -5.03 11.53 0.33
CA SER A 11 -6.05 10.96 -0.57
C SER A 11 -5.81 9.47 -0.80
N GLY A 12 -6.89 8.73 -1.06
CA GLY A 12 -6.77 7.33 -1.52
C GLY A 12 -6.36 7.28 -2.99
N ALA A 13 -5.43 6.39 -3.33
CA ALA A 13 -5.10 6.11 -4.73
C ALA A 13 -6.32 5.49 -5.43
N ASN A 14 -6.76 6.06 -6.55
CA ASN A 14 -7.82 5.46 -7.36
C ASN A 14 -7.26 4.32 -8.23
N LEU A 15 -8.13 3.41 -8.69
CA LEU A 15 -7.71 2.22 -9.43
C LEU A 15 -7.00 2.53 -10.76
N LEU A 16 -7.39 3.61 -11.45
CA LEU A 16 -6.76 4.00 -12.70
C LEU A 16 -5.29 4.39 -12.45
N ALA A 17 -5.04 5.25 -11.47
CA ALA A 17 -3.69 5.68 -11.11
C ALA A 17 -2.82 4.51 -10.61
N GLN A 18 -3.43 3.54 -9.91
CA GLN A 18 -2.74 2.31 -9.52
C GLN A 18 -2.33 1.44 -10.71
N ARG A 19 -3.17 1.36 -11.76
CA ARG A 19 -2.85 0.65 -13.01
C ARG A 19 -1.75 1.34 -13.79
N GLU A 20 -1.85 2.66 -13.98
CA GLU A 20 -0.81 3.47 -14.63
C GLU A 20 0.53 3.32 -13.92
N LEU A 21 0.52 3.31 -12.58
CA LEU A 21 1.72 3.04 -11.80
C LEU A 21 2.28 1.63 -12.07
N GLY A 22 1.42 0.60 -12.07
CA GLY A 22 1.83 -0.78 -12.35
C GLY A 22 2.46 -0.96 -13.73
N GLU A 23 1.94 -0.28 -14.75
CA GLU A 23 2.48 -0.26 -16.11
C GLU A 23 3.84 0.45 -16.20
N ALA A 24 4.09 1.43 -15.34
CA ALA A 24 5.36 2.17 -15.31
C ALA A 24 6.54 1.38 -14.69
N PHE A 25 6.28 0.27 -14.00
CA PHE A 25 7.32 -0.61 -13.48
C PHE A 25 8.07 -1.36 -14.58
N ASN A 26 9.32 -1.73 -14.31
CA ASN A 26 10.12 -2.57 -15.20
C ASN A 26 10.66 -3.81 -14.45
N PRO A 27 10.16 -5.04 -14.72
CA PRO A 27 9.07 -5.33 -15.66
C PRO A 27 7.70 -4.83 -15.15
N PRO A 28 6.73 -4.59 -16.05
CA PRO A 28 5.40 -4.14 -15.68
C PRO A 28 4.69 -5.08 -14.70
N LEU A 29 3.74 -4.52 -13.96
CA LEU A 29 2.88 -5.24 -13.03
C LEU A 29 1.45 -5.25 -13.55
N ILE A 30 0.77 -6.38 -13.34
CA ILE A 30 -0.65 -6.52 -13.59
C ILE A 30 -1.41 -6.07 -12.34
N VAL A 31 -2.33 -5.13 -12.50
CA VAL A 31 -3.11 -4.55 -11.40
C VAL A 31 -4.59 -4.90 -11.54
N ARG A 32 -5.12 -5.67 -10.58
CA ARG A 32 -6.49 -6.17 -10.60
C ARG A 32 -7.23 -5.79 -9.32
N GLU A 33 -8.44 -5.28 -9.47
CA GLU A 33 -9.38 -5.12 -8.36
C GLU A 33 -10.18 -6.41 -8.19
N SER A 34 -10.44 -6.82 -6.94
CA SER A 34 -11.29 -7.96 -6.67
C SER A 34 -12.75 -7.69 -7.10
N PRO A 35 -13.54 -8.72 -7.45
CA PRO A 35 -14.91 -8.52 -7.93
C PRO A 35 -15.84 -7.78 -6.96
N ASP A 36 -15.54 -7.81 -5.67
CA ASP A 36 -16.27 -7.12 -4.60
C ASP A 36 -15.76 -5.68 -4.34
N GLY A 37 -14.70 -5.24 -5.04
CA GLY A 37 -14.05 -3.95 -4.81
C GLY A 37 -13.33 -3.83 -3.47
N GLY A 38 -13.12 -4.94 -2.77
CA GLY A 38 -12.52 -4.96 -1.43
C GLY A 38 -11.00 -4.81 -1.44
N THR A 39 -10.34 -5.26 -2.52
CA THR A 39 -8.88 -5.31 -2.61
C THR A 39 -8.37 -4.98 -4.02
N VAL A 40 -7.12 -4.55 -4.09
CA VAL A 40 -6.34 -4.45 -5.33
C VAL A 40 -5.07 -5.26 -5.19
N THR A 41 -4.78 -6.10 -6.18
CA THR A 41 -3.57 -6.91 -6.25
C THR A 41 -2.65 -6.41 -7.35
N PHE A 42 -1.36 -6.31 -7.03
CA PHE A 42 -0.26 -6.16 -7.97
C PHE A 42 0.41 -7.52 -8.10
N SER A 43 0.47 -8.05 -9.32
CA SER A 43 1.19 -9.28 -9.65
C SER A 43 2.17 -9.02 -10.78
N ASP A 44 3.18 -9.87 -10.93
CA ASP A 44 4.00 -9.85 -12.12
C ASP A 44 3.29 -10.50 -13.32
N MET A 45 4.03 -10.66 -14.42
CA MET A 45 3.53 -11.18 -15.68
C MET A 45 3.22 -12.69 -15.63
N ASP A 46 3.75 -13.41 -14.65
CA ASP A 46 3.49 -14.83 -14.41
C ASP A 46 2.38 -15.03 -13.35
N ASP A 47 1.63 -13.96 -13.06
CA ASP A 47 0.60 -13.87 -12.01
C ASP A 47 1.12 -14.14 -10.59
N ALA A 48 2.44 -14.05 -10.36
CA ALA A 48 2.99 -14.13 -9.01
C ALA A 48 2.68 -12.86 -8.22
N LEU A 49 2.16 -13.02 -7.00
CA LEU A 49 1.70 -11.90 -6.18
C LEU A 49 2.88 -11.05 -5.68
N VAL A 50 2.79 -9.73 -5.87
CA VAL A 50 3.78 -8.76 -5.39
C VAL A 50 3.26 -7.96 -4.20
N LEU A 51 2.02 -7.49 -4.25
CA LEU A 51 1.39 -6.70 -3.20
C LEU A 51 -0.12 -6.85 -3.27
N THR A 52 -0.79 -7.07 -2.13
CA THR A 52 -2.24 -6.90 -2.00
C THR A 52 -2.53 -5.68 -1.15
N LEU A 53 -3.47 -4.84 -1.57
CA LEU A 53 -3.97 -3.70 -0.82
C LEU A 53 -5.45 -3.88 -0.54
N ALA A 54 -5.88 -3.62 0.69
CA ALA A 54 -7.27 -3.37 0.98
C ALA A 54 -7.70 -2.01 0.40
N ARG A 55 -9.01 -1.85 0.18
CA ARG A 55 -9.57 -0.55 -0.21
C ARG A 55 -9.20 0.53 0.82
N ALA A 56 -8.79 1.70 0.31
CA ALA A 56 -8.48 2.86 1.13
C ALA A 56 -9.69 3.26 2.00
N LYS A 57 -9.45 3.39 3.31
CA LYS A 57 -10.42 3.80 4.32
C LYS A 57 -10.19 5.26 4.67
N ARG A 58 -11.26 6.03 4.92
CA ARG A 58 -11.13 7.39 5.43
C ARG A 58 -10.65 7.37 6.87
N VAL A 59 -9.77 8.30 7.20
CA VAL A 59 -9.35 8.59 8.57
C VAL A 59 -10.16 9.80 9.04
N ASP A 60 -11.07 9.57 9.99
CA ASP A 60 -11.89 10.65 10.55
C ASP A 60 -11.11 11.46 11.60
N THR A 61 -10.25 10.80 12.38
CA THR A 61 -9.36 11.48 13.34
C THR A 61 -7.95 10.86 13.35
N LEU A 62 -6.92 11.70 13.49
CA LEU A 62 -5.53 11.22 13.65
C LEU A 62 -5.32 10.41 14.94
N ARG A 63 -6.26 10.50 15.88
CA ARG A 63 -6.24 9.70 17.11
C ARG A 63 -6.45 8.21 16.82
N ASP A 64 -7.23 7.87 15.81
CA ASP A 64 -7.47 6.46 15.44
C ASP A 64 -6.22 5.84 14.82
N VAL A 65 -5.47 6.62 14.05
CA VAL A 65 -4.18 6.22 13.44
C VAL A 65 -3.12 5.98 14.53
N THR A 66 -2.95 6.92 15.45
CA THR A 66 -1.94 6.87 16.53
C THR A 66 -2.18 5.76 17.56
N ARG A 67 -3.41 5.23 17.67
CA ARG A 67 -3.72 4.09 18.58
C ARG A 67 -3.24 2.75 18.05
N VAL A 68 -3.08 2.62 16.73
CA VAL A 68 -2.80 1.34 16.04
C VAL A 68 -1.34 1.26 15.55
N LEU A 69 -0.69 2.41 15.43
CA LEU A 69 0.71 2.51 15.04
C LEU A 69 1.59 2.73 16.26
N GLU A 70 2.86 2.34 16.13
CA GLU A 70 3.84 2.57 17.17
C GLU A 70 4.02 4.08 17.42
N PRO A 71 4.25 4.54 18.66
CA PRO A 71 4.30 5.96 19.01
C PRO A 71 5.30 6.79 18.20
N ALA A 72 6.36 6.17 17.67
CA ALA A 72 7.39 6.82 16.85
C ALA A 72 7.06 6.89 15.35
N THR A 73 5.91 6.33 14.93
CA THR A 73 5.55 6.28 13.51
C THR A 73 5.25 7.69 12.99
N PRO A 74 5.95 8.17 11.95
CA PRO A 74 5.67 9.48 11.37
C PRO A 74 4.32 9.44 10.64
N ILE A 75 3.35 10.21 11.14
CA ILE A 75 2.02 10.35 10.53
C ILE A 75 1.94 11.74 9.89
N PRO A 76 1.64 11.84 8.58
CA PRO A 76 1.44 13.14 7.93
C PRO A 76 0.29 13.90 8.59
N ALA A 77 0.49 15.20 8.87
CA ALA A 77 -0.56 16.05 9.45
C ALA A 77 -1.81 16.14 8.55
N THR A 78 -1.62 15.90 7.25
CA THR A 78 -2.66 15.89 6.21
C THR A 78 -3.26 14.51 5.96
N CYS A 79 -2.93 13.49 6.76
CA CYS A 79 -3.43 12.13 6.58
C CYS A 79 -4.97 12.07 6.66
N GLY A 80 -5.61 11.76 5.54
CA GLY A 80 -7.06 11.60 5.41
C GLY A 80 -7.48 10.18 5.04
N PHE A 81 -6.53 9.32 4.67
CA PHE A 81 -6.77 7.95 4.21
C PHE A 81 -5.73 6.97 4.75
N TRP A 82 -6.21 5.75 4.97
CA TRP A 82 -5.46 4.59 5.47
C TRP A 82 -5.69 3.41 4.55
N THR A 83 -4.60 2.82 4.04
CA THR A 83 -4.65 1.65 3.14
C THR A 83 -3.76 0.56 3.71
N GLU A 84 -4.36 -0.56 4.12
CA GLU A 84 -3.64 -1.75 4.56
C GLU A 84 -3.16 -2.58 3.38
N GLY A 85 -2.03 -3.24 3.52
CA GLY A 85 -1.50 -4.14 2.53
C GLY A 85 -0.65 -5.26 3.09
N TYR A 86 -0.45 -6.26 2.25
CA TYR A 86 0.32 -7.46 2.52
C TYR A 86 1.27 -7.73 1.36
N ILE A 87 2.55 -7.99 1.68
CA ILE A 87 3.60 -8.37 0.74
C ILE A 87 4.06 -9.81 1.05
N PRO A 88 3.99 -10.73 0.08
CA PRO A 88 4.58 -12.07 0.20
C PRO A 88 6.08 -12.04 0.50
N PHE A 89 6.55 -13.04 1.25
CA PHE A 89 7.94 -13.08 1.73
C PHE A 89 8.98 -13.12 0.60
N ASP A 90 8.65 -13.79 -0.50
CA ASP A 90 9.46 -13.89 -1.72
C ASP A 90 9.41 -12.62 -2.59
N ALA A 91 8.50 -11.69 -2.29
CA ALA A 91 8.30 -10.45 -3.03
C ALA A 91 8.64 -9.17 -2.23
N ILE A 92 9.20 -9.28 -1.02
CA ILE A 92 9.40 -8.15 -0.07
C ILE A 92 9.98 -6.91 -0.76
N THR A 93 11.13 -7.06 -1.43
CA THR A 93 11.80 -5.91 -2.06
C THR A 93 10.91 -5.25 -3.10
N ARG A 94 10.29 -6.04 -3.98
CA ARG A 94 9.47 -5.51 -5.07
C ARG A 94 8.17 -4.91 -4.55
N GLY A 95 7.50 -5.59 -3.62
CA GLY A 95 6.28 -5.10 -2.98
C GLY A 95 6.50 -3.81 -2.19
N LEU A 96 7.64 -3.67 -1.51
CA LEU A 96 8.00 -2.42 -0.83
C LEU A 96 8.19 -1.27 -1.81
N VAL A 97 8.86 -1.51 -2.95
CA VAL A 97 9.01 -0.47 -3.99
C VAL A 97 7.64 -0.03 -4.49
N VAL A 98 6.71 -0.97 -4.73
CA VAL A 98 5.32 -0.62 -5.13
C VAL A 98 4.63 0.19 -4.03
N ALA A 99 4.73 -0.22 -2.77
CA ALA A 99 4.11 0.49 -1.65
C ALA A 99 4.67 1.92 -1.49
N TYR A 100 5.98 2.12 -1.60
CA TYR A 100 6.59 3.45 -1.55
C TYR A 100 6.19 4.31 -2.76
N ALA A 101 6.13 3.74 -3.96
CA ALA A 101 5.70 4.49 -5.14
C ALA A 101 4.23 4.92 -5.04
N LEU A 102 3.35 4.09 -4.46
CA LEU A 102 1.97 4.46 -4.16
C LEU A 102 1.86 5.55 -3.11
N ALA A 103 2.69 5.50 -2.06
CA ALA A 103 2.77 6.56 -1.07
C ALA A 103 3.21 7.88 -1.74
N GLU A 104 4.25 7.85 -2.57
CA GLU A 104 4.71 9.03 -3.31
C GLU A 104 3.61 9.62 -4.21
N LEU A 105 2.94 8.76 -5.01
CA LEU A 105 1.82 9.14 -5.87
C LEU A 105 0.69 9.85 -5.11
N THR A 106 0.49 9.49 -3.84
CA THR A 106 -0.58 10.04 -3.00
C THR A 106 -0.09 11.11 -2.02
N ASN A 107 1.18 11.53 -2.07
CA ASN A 107 1.82 12.40 -1.07
C ASN A 107 1.69 11.85 0.36
N GLY A 108 1.75 10.53 0.50
CA GLY A 108 1.65 9.79 1.74
C GLY A 108 2.98 9.26 2.25
N VAL A 109 2.88 8.36 3.23
CA VAL A 109 4.00 7.61 3.80
C VAL A 109 3.65 6.14 3.90
N THR A 110 4.66 5.28 3.72
CA THR A 110 4.55 3.84 3.94
C THR A 110 5.09 3.49 5.31
N VAL A 111 4.27 2.83 6.12
CA VAL A 111 4.66 2.21 7.39
C VAL A 111 4.79 0.71 7.15
N VAL A 112 5.94 0.15 7.48
CA VAL A 112 6.21 -1.28 7.32
C VAL A 112 6.22 -1.93 8.70
N LYS A 113 5.50 -3.05 8.85
CA LYS A 113 5.44 -3.84 10.08
C LYS A 113 5.99 -5.24 9.83
N GLY A 114 6.72 -5.78 10.80
CA GLY A 114 7.18 -7.17 10.78
C GLY A 114 8.42 -7.45 9.94
N LEU A 115 9.24 -6.45 9.63
CA LEU A 115 10.60 -6.72 9.15
C LEU A 115 11.42 -7.30 10.32
N PRO A 116 12.07 -8.47 10.16
CA PRO A 116 13.03 -8.94 11.15
C PRO A 116 14.19 -7.93 11.22
N GLU A 117 14.57 -7.56 12.45
CA GLU A 117 15.79 -6.79 12.72
C GLU A 117 17.05 -7.48 12.19
#